data_AF-A0AAE9IAE0-F1
#
_entry.id   AF-A0AAE9IAE0-F1
#
_cell.length_a   1.000
_cell.length_b   1.000
_cell.length_c   1.000
_cell.angle_alpha   90.00
_cell.angle_beta   90.00
_cell.angle_gamma   90.00
#
_symmetry.space_group_name_H-M   'P 1'
#
loop_
_entity.id
_entity.type
_entity.pdbx_description
1 polymer ?
#
loop_
_entity_poly.entity_id
_entity_poly.type
_entity_poly.pdbx_seq_one_letter_code
_entity_poly.pdbx_strand_id
1 'polypeptide(L)' 'MSIIPWVPSNKCNPEVEGQYLVSDGEHVDVAVYQYDSWEKAFEWYPPDMSPVAREQITHWAIINLPGEA' A
#
# COMPACT_ATOMS: atom_id res chain seq x y z
N MET A 1 -5.03 -20.37 9.69
CA MET A 1 -4.84 -19.44 8.56
C MET A 1 -5.35 -18.09 9.01
N SER A 2 -4.46 -17.10 9.15
CA SER A 2 -4.88 -15.72 9.37
C SER A 2 -5.17 -15.10 8.02
N ILE A 3 -6.35 -14.52 7.84
CA ILE A 3 -6.76 -13.83 6.63
C ILE A 3 -6.22 -12.40 6.72
N ILE A 4 -5.53 -11.92 5.69
CA ILE A 4 -5.09 -10.52 5.60
C ILE A 4 -6.30 -9.69 5.16
N PRO A 5 -6.75 -8.69 5.95
CA PRO A 5 -7.91 -7.88 5.61
C PRO A 5 -7.55 -6.79 4.59
N TRP A 6 -7.77 -7.07 3.30
CA TRP A 6 -7.56 -6.11 2.22
C TRP A 6 -8.64 -5.01 2.19
N VAL A 7 -8.19 -3.76 2.07
CA VAL A 7 -9.02 -2.55 2.03
C VAL A 7 -8.96 -1.95 0.62
N PRO A 8 -10.09 -1.65 -0.04
CA PRO A 8 -10.09 -0.97 -1.33
C PRO A 8 -9.57 0.46 -1.25
N SER A 9 -8.60 0.82 -2.09
CA SER A 9 -7.96 2.15 -2.11
C SER A 9 -8.94 3.28 -2.41
N ASN A 10 -9.95 3.02 -3.25
CA ASN A 10 -10.99 3.99 -3.58
C ASN A 10 -11.99 4.27 -2.44
N LYS A 11 -11.98 3.48 -1.38
CA LYS A 11 -12.86 3.67 -0.22
C LYS A 11 -12.15 4.37 0.93
N CYS A 12 -10.89 4.03 1.16
CA CYS A 12 -10.13 4.53 2.30
C CYS A 12 -8.64 4.36 2.02
N ASN A 13 -7.85 5.39 2.31
CA ASN A 13 -6.41 5.30 2.37
C ASN A 13 -5.96 5.05 3.83
N PRO A 14 -4.73 4.58 4.07
CA PRO A 14 -4.21 4.44 5.42
C PRO A 14 -4.23 5.76 6.19
N GLU A 15 -4.45 5.68 7.51
CA GLU A 15 -4.48 6.86 8.38
C GLU A 15 -3.08 7.42 8.70
N VAL A 16 -2.05 6.57 8.58
CA VAL A 16 -0.67 6.91 8.94
C VAL A 16 0.29 6.58 7.82
N GLU A 17 1.38 7.33 7.74
CA GLU A 17 2.50 7.02 6.85
C GLU A 17 3.15 5.70 7.26
N GLY A 18 3.67 4.95 6.29
CA GLY A 18 4.34 3.68 6.58
C GLY A 18 4.38 2.72 5.40
N GLN A 19 4.77 1.48 5.70
CA GLN A 19 4.80 0.40 4.72
C GLN A 19 3.52 -0.43 4.79
N TYR A 20 2.95 -0.70 3.63
CA TYR A 20 1.75 -1.51 3.50
C TYR A 20 1.91 -2.51 2.36
N LEU A 21 1.17 -3.61 2.44
CA LEU A 21 0.93 -4.43 1.26
C LEU A 21 0.00 -3.67 0.34
N VAL A 22 0.28 -3.67 -0.96
CA VAL A 22 -0.57 -3.10 -2.01
C VAL A 22 -0.83 -4.13 -3.10
N SER A 23 -1.96 -4.01 -3.79
CA SER A 23 -2.33 -4.90 -4.89
C SER A 23 -3.06 -4.13 -5.99
N ASP A 24 -2.82 -4.52 -7.23
CA ASP A 24 -3.59 -4.13 -8.42
C ASP A 24 -4.80 -5.06 -8.66
N GLY A 25 -4.92 -6.16 -7.90
CA GLY A 25 -5.92 -7.21 -8.06
C GLY A 25 -5.39 -8.51 -8.69
N GLU A 26 -4.16 -8.50 -9.22
CA GLU A 26 -3.48 -9.66 -9.80
C GLU A 26 -2.13 -9.94 -9.10
N HIS A 27 -1.39 -8.88 -8.79
CA HIS A 27 -0.09 -8.88 -8.14
C HIS A 27 -0.18 -8.24 -6.74
N VAL A 28 0.84 -8.51 -5.92
CA VAL A 28 1.02 -7.92 -4.59
C VAL A 28 2.47 -7.48 -4.44
N ASP A 29 2.68 -6.32 -3.82
CA ASP A 29 4.00 -5.84 -3.39
C ASP A 29 3.89 -5.01 -2.10
N VAL A 30 5.02 -4.54 -1.57
CA VAL A 30 5.08 -3.58 -0.45
C VAL A 30 5.32 -2.19 -1.00
N ALA A 31 4.50 -1.22 -0.61
CA ALA A 31 4.68 0.19 -0.96
C ALA A 31 4.77 1.07 0.28
N VAL A 32 5.49 2.20 0.15
CA VAL A 32 5.47 3.26 1.16
C VAL A 32 4.29 4.19 0.88
N TYR A 33 3.50 4.49 1.90
CA TYR A 33 2.49 5.55 1.88
C TYR A 33 3.00 6.75 2.66
N GLN A 34 3.09 7.92 2.02
CA GLN A 34 3.61 9.13 2.66
C GLN A 34 3.11 10.41 1.95
N TYR A 35 3.22 11.55 2.61
CA TYR A 35 2.90 12.85 2.01
C TYR A 35 3.95 13.26 0.97
N ASP A 36 3.52 13.42 -0.28
CA ASP A 36 4.32 14.00 -1.36
C ASP A 36 4.18 15.53 -1.36
N SER A 37 5.28 16.24 -1.14
CA SER A 37 5.29 17.71 -1.17
C SER A 37 5.14 18.30 -2.58
N TRP A 38 5.51 17.58 -3.64
CA TRP A 38 5.32 18.00 -5.03
C TRP A 38 3.86 17.84 -5.46
N GLU A 39 3.25 16.69 -5.17
CA GLU A 39 1.83 16.44 -5.48
C GLU A 39 0.88 17.12 -4.48
N LYS A 40 1.38 17.51 -3.31
CA LYS A 40 0.61 18.06 -2.17
C LYS A 40 -0.50 17.12 -1.71
N ALA A 41 -0.24 15.82 -1.76
CA ALA A 41 -1.18 14.76 -1.43
C ALA A 41 -0.41 13.58 -0.80
N PHE A 42 -1.13 12.71 -0.10
CA PHE A 42 -0.56 11.42 0.30
C PHE A 42 -0.61 10.45 -0.87
N GLU A 43 0.52 9.78 -1.11
CA GLU A 43 0.73 8.97 -2.29
C GLU A 43 1.40 7.63 -1.96
N TRP A 44 1.22 6.69 -2.89
CA TRP A 44 1.83 5.37 -2.84
C TRP A 44 3.12 5.33 -3.66
N TYR A 45 4.16 4.75 -3.08
CA TYR A 45 5.45 4.53 -3.74
C TYR A 45 5.83 3.06 -3.68
N PRO A 46 5.39 2.27 -4.68
CA PRO A 46 5.96 0.95 -4.93
C PRO A 46 7.45 1.07 -5.33
N PRO A 47 8.26 0.01 -5.15
CA PRO A 47 9.65 -0.06 -5.62
C PRO A 47 9.76 0.13 -7.14
N ASP A 48 10.92 0.58 -7.63
CA ASP A 48 11.15 0.85 -9.06
C ASP A 48 10.90 -0.35 -10.00
N MET A 49 11.07 -1.59 -9.51
CA MET A 49 10.79 -2.83 -10.25
C MET A 49 9.56 -3.56 -9.72
N SER A 50 8.64 -2.84 -9.08
CA SER A 50 7.38 -3.42 -8.60
C SER A 50 6.53 -3.91 -9.78
N PRO A 51 5.89 -5.08 -9.67
CA PRO A 51 4.84 -5.46 -10.61
C PRO A 51 3.58 -4.60 -10.46
N VAL A 52 3.45 -3.85 -9.36
CA VAL A 52 2.30 -2.98 -9.07
C VAL A 52 2.69 -1.53 -9.30
N ALA A 53 2.12 -0.89 -10.31
CA ALA A 53 2.29 0.55 -10.54
C ALA A 53 1.39 1.37 -9.59
N ARG A 54 1.85 2.57 -9.18
CA ARG A 54 1.13 3.48 -8.27
C ARG A 54 -0.33 3.71 -8.70
N GLU A 55 -0.54 3.99 -9.98
CA GLU A 55 -1.85 4.33 -10.54
C GLU A 55 -2.79 3.12 -10.67
N GLN A 56 -2.25 1.91 -10.49
CA GLN A 56 -2.98 0.65 -10.62
C GLN A 56 -3.37 0.06 -9.26
N ILE A 57 -2.95 0.66 -8.14
CA ILE A 57 -3.25 0.16 -6.80
C ILE A 57 -4.75 0.22 -6.53
N THR A 58 -5.37 -0.95 -6.38
CA THR A 58 -6.79 -1.10 -6.07
C THR A 58 -7.05 -1.46 -4.61
N HIS A 59 -6.09 -2.08 -3.94
CA HIS A 59 -6.22 -2.51 -2.54
C HIS A 59 -4.92 -2.32 -1.76
N TRP A 60 -5.05 -2.17 -0.45
CA TRP A 60 -3.93 -2.20 0.49
C TRP A 60 -4.27 -3.02 1.73
N ALA A 61 -3.26 -3.43 2.48
CA ALA A 61 -3.42 -4.09 3.77
C ALA A 61 -2.25 -3.77 4.70
N ILE A 62 -2.50 -3.83 6.01
CA ILE A 62 -1.45 -3.70 7.03
C ILE A 62 -0.46 -4.86 6.88
N ILE A 63 0.83 -4.54 6.77
CA ILE A 63 1.89 -5.53 6.86
C ILE A 63 2.02 -5.97 8.32
N ASN A 64 2.03 -7.28 8.57
CA ASN A 64 2.23 -7.83 9.91
C ASN A 64 3.51 -8.65 9.87
N LEU A 65 4.65 -7.98 10.02
CA LEU A 65 5.93 -8.68 10.08
C LEU A 65 6.06 -9.38 11.44
N PRO A 66 6.69 -10.57 11.51
CA PRO A 66 6.80 -11.35 12.75
C PRO A 66 7.58 -10.66 13.88
N GLY A 67 8.16 -9.47 13.64
CA GLY A 67 8.88 -8.66 14.62
C GLY A 67 8.21 -7.32 14.96
N GLU A 68 7.07 -6.98 14.37
CA GLU A 68 6.30 -5.79 14.75
C GLU A 68 5.40 -6.16 15.94
N ALA A 69 5.65 -5.51 17.08
CA ALA A 69 5.04 -5.76 18.38
C ALA A 69 4.08 -4.63 18.77
#